data_AF-A0AAD3DB48-F1
#
_entry.id   AF-A0AAD3DB48-F1
#
_cell.length_a   1.000
_cell.length_b   1.000
_cell.length_c   1.000
_cell.angle_alpha   90.00
_cell.angle_beta   90.00
_cell.angle_gamma   90.00
#
_symmetry.space_group_name_H-M   'P 1'
#
loop_
_entity.id
_entity.type
_entity.pdbx_description
1 polymer ?
#
loop_
_entity_poly.entity_id
_entity_poly.type
_entity_poly.pdbx_seq_one_letter_code
_entity_poly.pdbx_strand_id
1 'polypeptide(L)'
;MQMQSSSNHEVASNQLSFDDDCEMIPINHGGTSSSNKSSCYDQRPRYESYIILLLSISLLLALSKISRQGADIKYLLDETIEIGKENNFPGEVTENLTTIEEIAQLKPDTTIKPTKYSILPERIYTVIGLESSGTQFMSSILAKALGLEHYREGSFPCNRDCDEYAPVQVQHFSLPWGSTCDSNPNPKVVDVVLPSQCTRQKSDSLEISQCNEMTEGLWGFETNRDELHYPSRYQLDIVSHKDWYDVNGVQQYIIIVIRDSNISSTARSRDHCGDSELLEREEKIGTQIITRAINKYILEAEDEITPEKLPMWAAKKDQKQRNSYDPTSNEGYYSYETDDDFAKSEMGPDEGMNGIDEYDDDDHELNDEWRRSLGALSANNNVVVVSYESLLKLQGTYLKTIYSALDIQSDYMPSFKDGNSKYINGRRANNNNN
;
A
#
# COMPACT_ATOMS: atom_id res chain seq x y z
N MET A 1 16.93 -0.78 -32.62
CA MET A 1 17.51 -2.09 -32.26
C MET A 1 16.38 -3.10 -32.23
N GLN A 2 16.30 -4.00 -33.20
CA GLN A 2 15.31 -5.09 -33.23
C GLN A 2 15.88 -6.27 -32.43
N MET A 3 15.19 -6.71 -31.38
CA MET A 3 15.53 -7.93 -30.66
C MET A 3 14.77 -9.11 -31.27
N GLN A 4 15.53 -10.10 -31.75
CA GLN A 4 15.03 -11.42 -32.11
C GLN A 4 15.16 -12.34 -30.89
N SER A 5 14.11 -13.09 -30.58
CA SER A 5 14.09 -14.08 -29.49
C SER A 5 14.43 -15.47 -30.01
N SER A 6 15.40 -16.13 -29.39
CA SER A 6 15.57 -17.59 -29.48
C SER A 6 16.35 -18.09 -28.27
N SER A 7 15.76 -19.00 -27.49
CA SER A 7 16.41 -20.23 -27.03
C SER A 7 15.48 -21.01 -26.08
N ASN A 8 15.19 -22.26 -26.45
CA ASN A 8 14.76 -23.30 -25.52
C ASN A 8 16.02 -23.97 -24.94
N HIS A 9 16.05 -24.23 -23.63
CA HIS A 9 17.06 -25.08 -23.00
C HIS A 9 16.40 -26.15 -22.11
N GLU A 10 16.71 -27.41 -22.42
CA GLU A 10 16.42 -28.59 -21.60
C GLU A 10 17.25 -28.58 -20.31
N VAL A 11 16.63 -29.00 -19.21
CA VAL A 11 17.26 -29.21 -17.90
C VAL A 11 17.52 -30.69 -17.71
N ALA A 12 18.79 -31.05 -17.54
CA ALA A 12 19.23 -32.38 -17.15
C ALA A 12 19.29 -32.48 -15.60
N SER A 13 18.66 -33.52 -15.05
CA SER A 13 18.65 -33.86 -13.63
C SER A 13 19.83 -34.77 -13.28
N ASN A 14 20.73 -34.33 -12.40
CA ASN A 14 21.78 -35.16 -11.79
C ASN A 14 21.29 -35.76 -10.46
N GLN A 15 21.27 -37.09 -10.36
CA GLN A 15 21.15 -37.82 -9.10
C GLN A 15 22.56 -38.14 -8.57
N LEU A 16 22.78 -37.85 -7.28
CA LEU A 16 23.96 -38.24 -6.51
C LEU A 16 23.63 -39.55 -5.77
N SER A 17 24.40 -40.61 -6.03
CA SER A 17 24.45 -41.82 -5.21
C SER A 17 25.70 -41.76 -4.31
N PHE A 18 25.55 -42.15 -3.04
CA PHE A 18 26.65 -42.37 -2.11
C PHE A 18 26.83 -43.87 -1.92
N ASP A 19 28.03 -44.36 -2.25
CA ASP A 19 28.48 -45.73 -1.99
C ASP A 19 29.25 -45.76 -0.65
N ASP A 20 28.82 -46.61 0.28
CA ASP A 20 29.52 -46.94 1.53
C ASP A 20 30.21 -48.30 1.37
N ASP A 21 31.52 -48.30 1.08
CA ASP A 21 32.34 -49.52 1.12
C ASP A 21 33.54 -49.34 2.07
N CYS A 22 33.50 -50.06 3.20
CA CYS A 22 34.66 -50.29 4.07
C CYS A 22 35.49 -51.45 3.50
N GLU A 23 36.60 -51.13 2.82
CA GLU A 23 37.59 -52.13 2.39
C GLU A 23 38.38 -52.69 3.60
N MET A 24 38.35 -54.02 3.75
CA MET A 24 39.22 -54.78 4.65
C MET A 24 40.51 -55.18 3.93
N ILE A 25 41.65 -54.66 4.38
CA ILE A 25 42.98 -55.10 3.91
C ILE A 25 43.38 -56.39 4.65
N PRO A 26 43.77 -57.48 3.95
CA PRO A 26 44.31 -58.67 4.62
C PRO A 26 45.80 -58.45 4.97
N ILE A 27 46.13 -58.56 6.26
CA ILE A 27 47.51 -58.63 6.75
C ILE A 27 47.96 -60.10 6.76
N ASN A 28 49.01 -60.40 5.98
CA ASN A 28 49.64 -61.72 5.92
C ASN A 28 50.50 -61.98 7.17
N HIS A 29 50.38 -63.19 7.72
CA HIS A 29 51.00 -63.63 8.97
C HIS A 29 52.51 -63.87 8.87
N GLY A 30 53.24 -63.46 9.91
CA GLY A 30 54.55 -63.99 10.27
C GLY A 30 55.01 -63.44 11.62
N GLY A 31 54.87 -64.22 12.69
CA GLY A 31 55.59 -63.95 13.95
C GLY A 31 54.72 -63.92 15.21
N THR A 32 55.22 -64.61 16.21
CA THR A 32 54.63 -64.96 17.51
C THR A 32 54.43 -63.81 18.49
N SER A 33 53.35 -63.91 19.27
CA SER A 33 53.15 -63.37 20.63
C SER A 33 53.11 -61.84 20.81
N SER A 34 51.92 -61.29 21.05
CA SER A 34 51.55 -60.62 22.31
C SER A 34 50.13 -60.06 22.21
N SER A 35 49.45 -60.00 23.34
CA SER A 35 48.08 -59.53 23.52
C SER A 35 47.90 -58.06 23.09
N ASN A 36 47.09 -57.80 22.06
CA ASN A 36 46.53 -56.49 21.80
C ASN A 36 45.01 -56.61 21.56
N LYS A 37 44.23 -56.05 22.49
CA LYS A 37 42.80 -55.81 22.30
C LYS A 37 42.64 -54.63 21.33
N SER A 38 42.21 -54.89 20.10
CA SER A 38 41.75 -53.83 19.19
C SER A 38 40.36 -53.38 19.65
N SER A 39 40.30 -52.21 20.28
CA SER A 39 39.06 -51.47 20.52
C SER A 39 38.57 -50.91 19.18
N CYS A 40 37.54 -51.51 18.59
CA CYS A 40 36.71 -50.82 17.60
C CYS A 40 36.05 -49.66 18.34
N TYR A 41 36.60 -48.45 18.18
CA TYR A 41 35.89 -47.24 18.59
C TYR A 41 34.62 -47.16 17.76
N ASP A 42 33.50 -47.10 18.47
CA ASP A 42 32.15 -46.84 17.99
C ASP A 42 32.13 -45.45 17.34
N GLN A 43 32.56 -45.35 16.08
CA GLN A 43 32.36 -44.17 15.26
C GLN A 43 30.97 -44.24 14.62
N ARG A 44 29.92 -44.19 15.46
CA ARG A 44 28.64 -43.68 14.96
C ARG A 44 28.83 -42.18 14.76
N PRO A 45 28.66 -41.66 13.54
CA PRO A 45 28.57 -40.22 13.34
C PRO A 45 27.45 -39.70 14.24
N ARG A 46 27.69 -38.58 14.93
CA ARG A 46 26.66 -37.89 15.73
C ARG A 46 25.62 -37.28 14.79
N TYR A 47 24.77 -38.13 14.20
CA TYR A 47 23.63 -37.71 13.37
C TYR A 47 22.71 -36.76 14.14
N GLU A 48 22.63 -36.92 15.47
CA GLU A 48 21.89 -36.03 16.36
C GLU A 48 22.39 -34.58 16.29
N SER A 49 23.71 -34.36 16.22
CA SER A 49 24.28 -33.00 16.13
C SER A 49 23.98 -32.32 14.79
N TYR A 50 23.91 -33.08 13.69
CA TYR A 50 23.55 -32.56 12.37
C TYR A 50 22.06 -32.23 12.26
N ILE A 51 21.19 -33.07 12.85
CA ILE A 51 19.75 -32.83 12.86
C ILE A 51 19.43 -31.56 13.68
N ILE A 52 20.07 -31.38 14.84
CA ILE A 52 19.90 -30.19 15.68
C ILE A 52 20.34 -28.93 14.93
N LEU A 53 21.47 -28.97 14.20
CA LEU A 53 21.95 -27.85 13.39
C LEU A 53 20.99 -27.50 12.23
N LEU A 54 20.47 -28.50 11.53
CA LEU A 54 19.53 -28.28 10.42
C LEU A 54 18.18 -27.73 10.89
N LEU A 55 17.69 -28.20 12.05
CA LEU A 55 16.46 -27.68 12.66
C LEU A 55 16.63 -26.23 13.14
N SER A 56 17.77 -25.89 13.74
CA SER A 56 18.06 -24.52 14.19
C SER A 56 18.28 -23.55 13.01
N ILE A 57 18.91 -23.97 11.91
CA ILE A 57 18.99 -23.17 10.67
C ILE A 57 17.61 -22.97 10.06
N SER A 58 16.77 -24.02 10.01
CA SER A 58 15.41 -23.93 9.46
C SER A 58 14.52 -23.01 10.29
N LEU A 59 14.64 -23.05 11.62
CA LEU A 59 13.96 -22.16 12.55
C LEU A 59 14.42 -20.70 12.38
N LEU A 60 15.74 -20.45 12.27
CA LEU A 60 16.28 -19.11 12.02
C LEU A 60 15.80 -18.52 10.69
N LEU A 61 15.73 -19.34 9.63
CA LEU A 61 15.21 -18.92 8.33
C LEU A 61 13.70 -18.63 8.38
N ALA A 62 12.94 -19.43 9.13
CA ALA A 62 11.51 -19.19 9.35
C ALA A 62 11.28 -17.88 10.13
N LEU A 63 11.99 -17.69 11.24
CA LEU A 63 11.91 -16.48 12.07
C LEU A 63 12.35 -15.22 11.29
N SER A 64 13.39 -15.31 10.46
CA SER A 64 13.79 -14.22 9.55
C SER A 64 12.69 -13.85 8.56
N LYS A 65 12.02 -14.84 7.97
CA LYS A 65 10.94 -14.63 7.00
C LYS A 65 9.69 -14.04 7.67
N ILE A 66 9.41 -14.44 8.91
CA ILE A 66 8.24 -14.02 9.69
C ILE A 66 8.44 -12.65 10.34
N SER A 67 9.67 -12.31 10.78
CA SER A 67 10.02 -10.96 11.24
C SER A 67 9.78 -9.92 10.16
N ARG A 68 10.00 -10.26 8.88
CA ARG A 68 9.65 -9.39 7.74
C ARG A 68 8.14 -9.21 7.53
N GLN A 69 7.31 -10.08 8.11
CA GLN A 69 5.85 -10.07 8.00
C GLN A 69 5.16 -9.48 9.24
N GLY A 70 5.91 -9.00 10.23
CA GLY A 70 5.36 -8.29 11.40
C GLY A 70 4.62 -9.17 12.41
N ALA A 71 4.79 -10.49 12.38
CA ALA A 71 4.21 -11.34 13.42
C ALA A 71 4.96 -11.19 14.76
N ASP A 72 4.24 -11.33 15.86
CA ASP A 72 4.80 -11.23 17.21
C ASP A 72 5.76 -12.40 17.47
N ILE A 73 7.06 -12.10 17.42
CA ILE A 73 8.17 -13.04 17.63
C ILE A 73 8.03 -13.76 18.97
N LYS A 74 7.42 -13.13 19.98
CA LYS A 74 7.25 -13.70 21.31
C LYS A 74 6.34 -14.93 21.29
N TYR A 75 5.20 -14.85 20.61
CA TYR A 75 4.25 -15.96 20.51
C TYR A 75 4.88 -17.22 19.90
N LEU A 76 5.68 -17.04 18.84
CA LEU A 76 6.34 -18.16 18.16
C LEU A 76 7.49 -18.75 18.98
N LEU A 77 8.19 -17.92 19.77
CA LEU A 77 9.20 -18.40 20.71
C LEU A 77 8.55 -19.27 21.78
N ASP A 78 7.43 -18.81 22.35
CA ASP A 78 6.67 -19.53 23.38
C ASP A 78 6.17 -20.89 22.86
N GLU A 79 5.59 -20.94 21.65
CA GLU A 79 5.13 -22.18 21.01
C GLU A 79 6.30 -23.15 20.72
N THR A 80 7.44 -22.63 20.27
CA THR A 80 8.64 -23.46 20.01
C THR A 80 9.22 -24.05 21.30
N ILE A 81 9.20 -23.27 22.39
CA ILE A 81 9.63 -23.74 23.72
C ILE A 81 8.67 -24.82 24.24
N GLU A 82 7.37 -24.66 24.05
CA GLU A 82 6.36 -25.64 24.45
C GLU A 82 6.54 -26.97 23.70
N ILE A 83 6.69 -26.93 22.37
CA ILE A 83 7.02 -28.10 21.55
C ILE A 83 8.32 -28.75 22.02
N GLY A 84 9.33 -27.96 22.39
CA GLY A 84 10.59 -28.47 22.89
C GLY A 84 10.49 -29.21 24.22
N LYS A 85 9.61 -28.73 25.12
CA LYS A 85 9.30 -29.39 26.40
C LYS A 85 8.56 -30.71 26.19
N GLU A 86 7.58 -30.74 25.27
CA GLU A 86 6.81 -31.96 24.98
C GLU A 86 7.67 -33.08 24.40
N ASN A 87 8.70 -32.74 23.62
CA ASN A 87 9.57 -33.70 22.95
C ASN A 87 10.82 -34.10 23.76
N ASN A 88 10.92 -33.68 25.02
CA ASN A 88 12.04 -34.05 25.91
C ASN A 88 13.42 -33.72 25.30
N PHE A 89 13.56 -32.55 24.66
CA PHE A 89 14.87 -32.14 24.15
C PHE A 89 15.90 -32.11 25.29
N PRO A 90 17.15 -32.51 25.02
CA PRO A 90 18.20 -32.51 26.02
C PRO A 90 18.37 -31.10 26.61
N GLY A 91 18.66 -31.04 27.91
CA GLY A 91 18.68 -29.77 28.67
C GLY A 91 19.60 -28.68 28.12
N GLU A 92 20.56 -29.04 27.27
CA GLU A 92 21.45 -28.11 26.57
C GLU A 92 20.72 -27.30 25.47
N VAL A 93 19.61 -27.82 24.92
CA VAL A 93 18.76 -27.11 23.95
C VAL A 93 17.84 -26.12 24.65
N THR A 94 17.32 -26.48 25.83
CA THR A 94 16.48 -25.58 26.62
C THR A 94 17.29 -24.44 27.25
N GLU A 95 18.53 -24.69 27.70
CA GLU A 95 19.44 -23.63 28.17
C GLU A 95 19.74 -22.59 27.07
N ASN A 96 19.98 -23.04 25.83
CA ASN A 96 20.20 -22.13 24.70
C ASN A 96 18.95 -21.31 24.32
N LEU A 97 17.75 -21.86 24.50
CA LEU A 97 16.49 -21.13 24.27
C LEU A 97 16.25 -20.06 25.35
N THR A 98 16.57 -20.31 26.61
CA THR A 98 16.54 -19.29 27.67
C THR A 98 17.53 -18.15 27.42
N THR A 99 18.71 -18.43 26.86
CA THR A 99 19.66 -17.38 26.45
C THR A 99 19.10 -16.52 25.32
N ILE A 100 18.32 -17.11 24.39
CA ILE A 100 17.62 -16.37 23.34
C ILE A 100 16.51 -15.51 23.95
N GLU A 101 15.80 -16.00 24.97
CA GLU A 101 14.79 -15.24 25.70
C GLU A 101 15.41 -14.07 26.48
N GLU A 102 16.57 -14.27 27.12
CA GLU A 102 17.35 -13.20 27.75
C GLU A 102 17.86 -12.17 26.72
N ILE A 103 18.29 -12.62 25.54
CA ILE A 103 18.67 -11.74 24.41
C ILE A 103 17.45 -10.99 23.85
N ALA A 104 16.26 -11.60 23.85
CA ALA A 104 15.01 -10.95 23.46
C ALA A 104 14.47 -10.00 24.55
N GLN A 105 14.78 -10.24 25.83
CA GLN A 105 14.45 -9.40 26.97
C GLN A 105 15.45 -8.27 27.23
N LEU A 106 16.67 -8.36 26.69
CA LEU A 106 17.50 -7.19 26.47
C LEU A 106 16.69 -6.26 25.58
N LYS A 107 16.03 -5.27 26.20
CA LYS A 107 15.39 -4.16 25.48
C LYS A 107 16.38 -3.75 24.40
N PRO A 108 16.06 -3.92 23.12
CA PRO A 108 16.94 -3.43 22.08
C PRO A 108 17.22 -1.99 22.44
N ASP A 109 18.49 -1.67 22.64
CA ASP A 109 18.89 -0.31 22.92
C ASP A 109 18.34 0.53 21.76
N THR A 110 17.22 1.21 22.02
CA THR A 110 16.36 1.85 21.01
C THR A 110 17.07 3.04 20.35
N THR A 111 18.33 3.27 20.73
CA THR A 111 19.24 4.32 20.32
C THR A 111 20.22 3.94 19.22
N ILE A 112 20.23 2.70 18.73
CA ILE A 112 20.88 2.41 17.45
C ILE A 112 19.79 2.13 16.43
N LYS A 113 19.11 3.19 15.96
CA LYS A 113 18.42 3.14 14.66
C LYS A 113 19.50 2.80 13.63
N PRO A 114 19.52 1.62 12.99
CA PRO A 114 20.27 1.49 11.76
C PRO A 114 19.57 2.44 10.79
N THR A 115 20.12 3.64 10.62
CA THR A 115 19.73 4.54 9.54
C THR A 115 20.24 3.92 8.24
N LYS A 116 19.66 2.78 7.85
CA LYS A 116 19.79 2.27 6.50
C LYS A 116 18.98 3.24 5.66
N TYR A 117 19.68 4.27 5.18
CA TYR A 117 19.14 5.20 4.21
C TYR A 117 18.41 4.40 3.12
N SER A 118 17.15 4.73 2.92
CA SER A 118 16.25 4.11 1.96
C SER A 118 15.63 5.21 1.14
N ILE A 119 15.72 5.12 -0.19
CA ILE A 119 14.97 6.02 -1.08
C ILE A 119 13.47 5.69 -1.15
N LEU A 120 13.05 4.55 -0.59
CA LEU A 120 11.63 4.24 -0.44
C LEU A 120 11.06 5.00 0.76
N PRO A 121 9.90 5.69 0.61
CA PRO A 121 9.22 6.31 1.73
C PRO A 121 8.70 5.23 2.69
N GLU A 122 8.48 5.61 3.96
CA GLU A 122 7.83 4.72 4.93
C GLU A 122 6.35 4.51 4.56
N ARG A 123 5.71 5.57 4.05
CA ARG A 123 4.30 5.59 3.68
C ARG A 123 4.06 6.37 2.40
N ILE A 124 3.20 5.85 1.53
CA ILE A 124 2.79 6.55 0.30
C ILE A 124 1.28 6.50 0.09
N TYR A 125 0.69 7.64 -0.23
CA TYR A 125 -0.71 7.78 -0.60
C TYR A 125 -0.81 8.01 -2.11
N THR A 126 -1.19 6.99 -2.87
CA THR A 126 -1.32 7.05 -4.32
C THR A 126 -2.78 7.29 -4.70
N VAL A 127 -3.07 8.51 -5.16
CA VAL A 127 -4.38 8.90 -5.68
C VAL A 127 -4.43 8.61 -7.17
N ILE A 128 -5.37 7.76 -7.58
CA ILE A 128 -5.49 7.29 -8.95
C ILE A 128 -6.94 7.24 -9.41
N GLY A 129 -7.18 7.51 -10.69
CA GLY A 129 -8.51 7.52 -11.28
C GLY A 129 -8.43 7.88 -12.76
N LEU A 130 -9.53 7.80 -13.49
CA LEU A 130 -9.56 8.24 -14.88
C LEU A 130 -9.18 9.73 -14.99
N GLU A 131 -8.57 10.12 -16.10
CA GLU A 131 -8.31 11.53 -16.40
C GLU A 131 -9.60 12.35 -16.27
N SER A 132 -9.51 13.53 -15.66
CA SER A 132 -10.69 14.33 -15.31
C SER A 132 -11.65 13.67 -14.30
N SER A 133 -11.22 12.76 -13.42
CA SER A 133 -12.07 12.23 -12.34
C SER A 133 -12.03 13.05 -11.04
N GLY A 134 -11.14 14.04 -10.92
CA GLY A 134 -10.94 14.82 -9.69
C GLY A 134 -9.77 14.35 -8.83
N THR A 135 -8.94 13.44 -9.35
CA THR A 135 -7.69 12.95 -8.74
C THR A 135 -6.76 14.06 -8.28
N GLN A 136 -6.47 15.09 -9.09
CA GLN A 136 -5.63 16.23 -8.66
C GLN A 136 -6.20 16.98 -7.45
N PHE A 137 -7.52 17.18 -7.40
CA PHE A 137 -8.19 17.82 -6.27
C PHE A 137 -8.02 16.98 -5.01
N MET A 138 -8.20 15.66 -5.11
CA MET A 138 -8.00 14.74 -3.99
C MET A 138 -6.53 14.69 -3.54
N SER A 139 -5.56 14.62 -4.46
CA SER A 139 -4.13 14.66 -4.14
C SER A 139 -3.73 15.92 -3.39
N SER A 140 -4.26 17.08 -3.81
CA SER A 140 -4.04 18.35 -3.12
C SER A 140 -4.62 18.35 -1.71
N ILE A 141 -5.82 17.79 -1.52
CA ILE A 141 -6.44 17.66 -0.19
C ILE A 141 -5.59 16.80 0.72
N LEU A 142 -5.17 15.62 0.26
CA LEU A 142 -4.37 14.70 1.07
C LEU A 142 -3.00 15.29 1.41
N ALA A 143 -2.33 15.95 0.45
CA ALA A 143 -1.06 16.61 0.71
C ALA A 143 -1.19 17.65 1.83
N LYS A 144 -2.18 18.54 1.74
CA LYS A 144 -2.41 19.56 2.79
C LYS A 144 -2.82 18.95 4.13
N ALA A 145 -3.65 17.89 4.12
CA ALA A 145 -4.05 17.20 5.34
C ALA A 145 -2.88 16.54 6.07
N LEU A 146 -1.90 16.05 5.32
CA LEU A 146 -0.66 15.43 5.83
C LEU A 146 0.44 16.46 6.15
N GLY A 147 0.15 17.76 6.06
CA GLY A 147 1.15 18.82 6.29
C GLY A 147 2.23 18.91 5.20
N LEU A 148 2.00 18.32 4.03
CA LEU A 148 2.90 18.39 2.89
C LEU A 148 2.62 19.64 2.05
N GLU A 149 3.68 20.22 1.49
CA GLU A 149 3.53 21.39 0.65
C GLU A 149 2.88 21.02 -0.69
N HIS A 150 3.37 19.95 -1.33
CA HIS A 150 2.94 19.45 -2.64
C HIS A 150 2.86 17.91 -2.67
N TYR A 151 2.23 17.39 -3.73
CA TYR A 151 2.23 15.98 -4.09
C TYR A 151 3.05 15.76 -5.37
N ARG A 152 3.49 14.53 -5.62
CA ARG A 152 4.23 14.15 -6.84
C ARG A 152 3.28 13.85 -7.99
N GLU A 153 3.55 14.42 -9.16
CA GLU A 153 2.80 14.20 -10.40
C GLU A 153 3.37 12.98 -11.17
N GLY A 154 2.66 11.86 -11.08
CA GLY A 154 2.99 10.58 -11.71
C GLY A 154 4.44 10.14 -11.56
N SER A 155 5.14 9.95 -12.68
CA SER A 155 6.55 9.54 -12.71
C SER A 155 7.53 10.69 -12.85
N PHE A 156 7.09 11.95 -12.80
CA PHE A 156 8.04 13.06 -12.83
C PHE A 156 8.93 13.05 -11.58
N PRO A 157 10.19 13.52 -11.70
CA PRO A 157 11.02 13.78 -10.53
C PRO A 157 10.33 14.81 -9.63
N CYS A 158 10.67 14.79 -8.35
CA CYS A 158 10.27 15.90 -7.49
C CYS A 158 10.93 17.18 -8.00
N ASN A 159 10.11 18.18 -8.30
CA ASN A 159 10.60 19.52 -8.57
C ASN A 159 10.93 20.20 -7.23
N ARG A 160 11.22 21.51 -7.23
CA ARG A 160 11.59 22.25 -6.02
C ARG A 160 10.55 22.22 -4.89
N ASP A 161 9.34 21.75 -5.19
CA ASP A 161 8.18 21.94 -4.34
C ASP A 161 7.75 20.64 -3.62
N CYS A 162 8.32 19.47 -3.95
CA CYS A 162 8.12 18.26 -3.14
C CYS A 162 9.42 17.73 -2.53
N ASP A 163 9.32 17.27 -1.28
CA ASP A 163 10.40 16.62 -0.56
C ASP A 163 10.42 15.13 -0.89
N GLU A 164 11.35 14.73 -1.76
CA GLU A 164 11.53 13.33 -2.16
C GLU A 164 12.06 12.43 -1.04
N TYR A 165 12.59 13.01 0.04
CA TYR A 165 13.08 12.29 1.21
C TYR A 165 12.06 12.26 2.35
N ALA A 166 10.88 12.86 2.15
CA ALA A 166 9.83 12.81 3.14
C ALA A 166 9.43 11.35 3.42
N PRO A 167 9.31 10.94 4.71
CA PRO A 167 8.90 9.59 5.06
C PRO A 167 7.45 9.29 4.62
N VAL A 168 6.64 10.34 4.45
CA VAL A 168 5.27 10.27 3.93
C VAL A 168 5.18 11.02 2.62
N GLN A 169 4.65 10.39 1.58
CA GLN A 169 4.47 11.00 0.27
C GLN A 169 3.04 10.88 -0.25
N VAL A 170 2.64 11.81 -1.12
CA VAL A 170 1.40 11.73 -1.90
C VAL A 170 1.78 11.70 -3.37
N GLN A 171 1.22 10.76 -4.12
CA GLN A 171 1.43 10.61 -5.56
C GLN A 171 0.11 10.68 -6.31
N HIS A 172 0.10 11.37 -7.44
CA HIS A 172 -1.07 11.57 -8.28
C HIS A 172 -0.93 10.84 -9.62
N PHE A 173 -1.97 10.09 -10.01
CA PHE A 173 -2.13 9.54 -11.34
C PHE A 173 -3.54 9.81 -11.87
N SER A 174 -3.61 10.47 -13.03
CA SER A 174 -4.79 10.45 -13.90
C SER A 174 -4.55 9.40 -14.97
N LEU A 175 -5.52 8.54 -15.27
CA LEU A 175 -5.39 7.43 -16.20
C LEU A 175 -6.06 7.75 -17.57
N PRO A 176 -5.32 7.67 -18.68
CA PRO A 176 -3.86 7.56 -18.77
C PRO A 176 -3.16 8.83 -18.27
N TRP A 177 -1.93 8.67 -17.78
CA TRP A 177 -1.09 9.77 -17.30
C TRP A 177 -0.19 10.27 -18.42
N GLY A 178 0.06 11.58 -18.49
CA GLY A 178 1.08 12.18 -19.36
C GLY A 178 0.54 13.07 -20.48
N SER A 179 1.16 13.01 -21.67
CA SER A 179 0.88 13.86 -22.85
C SER A 179 -0.54 13.69 -23.39
N THR A 180 -0.98 14.46 -24.39
CA THR A 180 -2.32 14.32 -25.03
C THR A 180 -2.51 13.01 -25.81
N CYS A 181 -3.78 12.65 -26.08
CA CYS A 181 -4.16 11.46 -26.87
C CYS A 181 -3.54 11.46 -28.27
N ASP A 182 -3.58 12.59 -28.96
CA ASP A 182 -3.19 12.69 -30.37
C ASP A 182 -1.70 12.41 -30.58
N SER A 183 -0.88 12.74 -29.57
CA SER A 183 0.56 12.51 -29.62
C SER A 183 0.94 11.06 -29.36
N ASN A 184 0.14 10.35 -28.55
CA ASN A 184 0.42 8.99 -28.10
C ASN A 184 -0.87 8.16 -27.99
N PRO A 185 -1.45 7.72 -29.12
CA PRO A 185 -2.80 7.13 -29.17
C PRO A 185 -2.92 5.74 -28.53
N ASN A 186 -1.79 5.12 -28.17
CA ASN A 186 -1.73 3.79 -27.58
C ASN A 186 -0.87 3.82 -26.31
N PRO A 187 -1.36 4.41 -25.20
CA PRO A 187 -0.61 4.47 -23.96
C PRO A 187 -0.25 3.06 -23.49
N LYS A 188 1.02 2.87 -23.12
CA LYS A 188 1.51 1.59 -22.58
C LYS A 188 0.96 1.38 -21.19
N VAL A 189 0.84 0.12 -20.76
CA VAL A 189 0.63 -0.19 -19.34
C VAL A 189 2.02 -0.26 -18.68
N VAL A 190 2.19 0.44 -17.57
CA VAL A 190 3.40 0.45 -16.74
C VAL A 190 3.05 -0.24 -15.43
N ASP A 191 3.87 -1.20 -15.02
CA ASP A 191 3.60 -1.99 -13.82
C ASP A 191 3.87 -1.22 -12.53
N VAL A 192 5.00 -0.48 -12.48
CA VAL A 192 5.46 0.20 -11.26
C VAL A 192 6.10 1.54 -11.61
N VAL A 193 5.71 2.59 -10.89
CA VAL A 193 6.46 3.86 -10.84
C VAL A 193 7.33 3.90 -9.59
N LEU A 194 8.65 3.96 -9.80
CA LEU A 194 9.67 3.99 -8.74
C LEU A 194 9.75 5.37 -8.06
N PRO A 195 10.41 5.46 -6.89
CA PRO A 195 10.67 6.74 -6.21
C PRO A 195 11.30 7.80 -7.14
N SER A 196 11.07 9.08 -6.85
CA SER A 196 11.49 10.19 -7.73
C SER A 196 13.00 10.30 -7.90
N GLN A 197 13.76 9.80 -6.92
CA GLN A 197 15.21 9.69 -6.98
C GLN A 197 15.67 8.88 -8.20
N CYS A 198 14.88 7.91 -8.65
CA CYS A 198 15.21 7.11 -9.83
C CYS A 198 14.93 7.84 -11.15
N THR A 199 14.02 8.82 -11.13
CA THR A 199 13.59 9.60 -12.32
C THR A 199 14.27 10.96 -12.40
N ARG A 200 15.42 11.13 -11.75
CA ARG A 200 16.35 12.24 -11.99
C ARG A 200 17.76 11.71 -12.25
N GLN A 201 18.63 12.60 -12.71
CA GLN A 201 20.06 12.34 -12.73
C GLN A 201 20.57 12.14 -11.29
N LYS A 202 21.31 11.06 -11.06
CA LYS A 202 21.76 10.64 -9.73
C LYS A 202 23.24 10.97 -9.54
N SER A 203 23.58 11.55 -8.40
CA SER A 203 24.97 11.76 -7.97
C SER A 203 25.36 10.93 -6.75
N ASP A 204 24.38 10.52 -5.94
CA ASP A 204 24.62 9.72 -4.74
C ASP A 204 24.77 8.24 -5.09
N SER A 205 25.85 7.61 -4.60
CA SER A 205 26.16 6.21 -4.92
C SER A 205 25.16 5.21 -4.33
N LEU A 206 24.55 5.54 -3.19
CA LEU A 206 23.56 4.68 -2.55
C LEU A 206 22.22 4.76 -3.29
N GLU A 207 21.81 5.94 -3.74
CA GLU A 207 20.65 6.10 -4.63
C GLU A 207 20.83 5.32 -5.94
N ILE A 208 22.01 5.40 -6.56
CA ILE A 208 22.34 4.66 -7.78
C ILE A 208 22.18 3.15 -7.53
N SER A 209 22.77 2.64 -6.44
CA SER A 209 22.70 1.22 -6.09
C SER A 209 21.26 0.76 -5.86
N GLN A 210 20.46 1.54 -5.13
CA GLN A 210 19.07 1.18 -4.83
C GLN A 210 18.19 1.25 -6.08
N CYS A 211 18.34 2.28 -6.93
CA CYS A 211 17.61 2.34 -8.19
C CYS A 211 17.99 1.19 -9.12
N ASN A 212 19.27 0.83 -9.21
CA ASN A 212 19.73 -0.31 -10.00
C ASN A 212 19.16 -1.64 -9.49
N GLU A 213 19.16 -1.87 -8.18
CA GLU A 213 18.55 -3.06 -7.56
C GLU A 213 17.06 -3.18 -7.94
N MET A 214 16.31 -2.07 -7.86
CA MET A 214 14.89 -2.04 -8.20
C MET A 214 14.63 -2.24 -9.70
N THR A 215 15.39 -1.56 -10.57
CA THR A 215 15.19 -1.70 -12.03
C THR A 215 15.64 -3.07 -12.56
N GLU A 216 16.70 -3.65 -11.99
CA GLU A 216 17.15 -4.99 -12.34
C GLU A 216 16.12 -6.03 -11.91
N GLY A 217 15.58 -5.91 -10.68
CA GLY A 217 14.56 -6.83 -10.17
C GLY A 217 13.23 -6.77 -10.93
N LEU A 218 12.84 -5.58 -11.45
CA LEU A 218 11.59 -5.40 -12.19
C LEU A 218 11.72 -5.72 -13.68
N TRP A 219 12.80 -5.28 -14.30
CA TRP A 219 12.90 -5.21 -15.76
C TRP A 219 14.22 -5.76 -16.33
N GLY A 220 15.14 -6.25 -15.48
CA GLY A 220 16.41 -6.83 -15.93
C GLY A 220 17.36 -5.82 -16.58
N PHE A 221 17.33 -4.56 -16.12
CA PHE A 221 18.33 -3.57 -16.50
C PHE A 221 18.70 -2.63 -15.35
N GLU A 222 19.90 -2.04 -15.44
CA GLU A 222 20.39 -1.01 -14.52
C GLU A 222 20.32 0.39 -15.14
N THR A 223 19.92 1.39 -14.35
CA THR A 223 19.92 2.81 -14.78
C THR A 223 21.29 3.47 -14.66
N ASN A 224 22.18 2.92 -13.82
CA ASN A 224 23.44 3.54 -13.44
C ASN A 224 23.22 4.99 -12.94
N ARG A 225 23.88 5.96 -13.58
CA ARG A 225 23.71 7.39 -13.26
C ARG A 225 22.59 8.05 -14.06
N ASP A 226 22.06 7.36 -15.06
CA ASP A 226 21.09 7.90 -16.00
C ASP A 226 19.71 7.94 -15.36
N GLU A 227 18.88 8.87 -15.83
CA GLU A 227 17.49 8.99 -15.41
C GLU A 227 16.67 7.80 -15.93
N LEU A 228 15.79 7.24 -15.07
CA LEU A 228 14.76 6.31 -15.52
C LEU A 228 13.66 7.07 -16.26
N HIS A 229 13.54 6.82 -17.56
CA HIS A 229 12.50 7.43 -18.38
C HIS A 229 11.28 6.50 -18.55
N TYR A 230 10.13 6.99 -18.12
CA TYR A 230 8.84 6.37 -18.40
C TYR A 230 8.30 6.82 -19.77
N PRO A 231 7.37 6.06 -20.38
CA PRO A 231 6.65 6.55 -21.55
C PRO A 231 6.02 7.93 -21.26
N SER A 232 5.96 8.81 -22.26
CA SER A 232 5.34 10.13 -22.09
C SER A 232 3.82 10.07 -21.90
N ARG A 233 3.19 8.94 -22.22
CA ARG A 233 1.78 8.63 -21.90
C ARG A 233 1.63 7.14 -21.55
N TYR A 234 1.06 6.82 -20.39
CA TYR A 234 0.86 5.44 -19.95
C TYR A 234 -0.33 5.26 -19.01
N GLN A 235 -0.75 4.01 -18.83
CA GLN A 235 -1.70 3.54 -17.82
C GLN A 235 -0.91 2.85 -16.72
N LEU A 236 -1.12 3.18 -15.45
CA LEU A 236 -0.45 2.50 -14.33
C LEU A 236 -1.26 1.25 -13.93
N ASP A 237 -0.65 0.06 -13.91
CA ASP A 237 -1.28 -1.12 -13.31
C ASP A 237 -1.28 -0.99 -11.78
N ILE A 238 -2.44 -0.61 -11.22
CA ILE A 238 -2.64 -0.40 -9.78
C ILE A 238 -2.27 -1.64 -8.96
N VAL A 239 -2.55 -2.84 -9.50
CA VAL A 239 -2.32 -4.09 -8.77
C VAL A 239 -0.83 -4.35 -8.62
N SER A 240 -0.11 -4.38 -9.74
CA SER A 240 1.34 -4.61 -9.76
C SER A 240 2.09 -3.53 -8.98
N HIS A 241 1.65 -2.27 -9.10
CA HIS A 241 2.24 -1.15 -8.37
C HIS A 241 2.12 -1.34 -6.86
N LYS A 242 0.91 -1.67 -6.38
CA LYS A 242 0.65 -1.90 -4.97
C LYS A 242 1.42 -3.09 -4.42
N ASP A 243 1.33 -4.24 -5.09
CA ASP A 243 2.02 -5.46 -4.66
C ASP A 243 3.53 -5.20 -4.51
N TRP A 244 4.12 -4.44 -5.44
CA TRP A 244 5.55 -4.14 -5.41
C TRP A 244 5.95 -3.28 -4.20
N TYR A 245 5.20 -2.23 -3.85
CA TYR A 245 5.52 -1.42 -2.66
C TYR A 245 5.28 -2.21 -1.37
N ASP A 246 4.22 -3.02 -1.30
CA ASP A 246 3.91 -3.85 -0.13
C ASP A 246 5.06 -4.86 0.14
N VAL A 247 5.58 -5.56 -0.88
CA VAL A 247 6.71 -6.51 -0.69
C VAL A 247 8.03 -5.83 -0.36
N ASN A 248 8.15 -4.53 -0.66
CA ASN A 248 9.31 -3.70 -0.30
C ASN A 248 9.12 -2.96 1.03
N GLY A 249 8.09 -3.31 1.81
CA GLY A 249 7.89 -2.81 3.17
C GLY A 249 7.38 -1.37 3.26
N VAL A 250 6.84 -0.83 2.16
CA VAL A 250 6.24 0.51 2.14
C VAL A 250 4.76 0.40 2.47
N GLN A 251 4.29 1.21 3.42
CA GLN A 251 2.86 1.29 3.75
C GLN A 251 2.13 2.10 2.67
N GLN A 252 1.62 1.42 1.64
CA GLN A 252 0.93 2.09 0.54
C GLN A 252 -0.59 2.11 0.72
N TYR A 253 -1.17 3.31 0.59
CA TYR A 253 -2.59 3.56 0.47
C TYR A 253 -2.94 3.89 -0.99
N ILE A 254 -3.90 3.18 -1.58
CA ILE A 254 -4.42 3.48 -2.92
C ILE A 254 -5.80 4.14 -2.78
N ILE A 255 -5.94 5.36 -3.28
CA ILE A 255 -7.18 6.11 -3.28
C ILE A 255 -7.70 6.16 -4.71
N ILE A 256 -8.69 5.32 -5.01
CA ILE A 256 -9.30 5.22 -6.34
C ILE A 256 -10.43 6.23 -6.44
N VAL A 257 -10.21 7.31 -7.20
CA VAL A 257 -11.23 8.33 -7.46
C VAL A 257 -12.05 7.95 -8.68
N ILE A 258 -13.35 7.83 -8.50
CA ILE A 258 -14.33 7.54 -9.55
C ILE A 258 -15.25 8.74 -9.74
N ARG A 259 -15.62 8.99 -11.00
CA ARG A 259 -16.52 10.07 -11.43
C ARG A 259 -17.52 9.51 -12.44
N ASP A 260 -18.64 10.19 -12.62
CA ASP A 260 -19.57 9.92 -13.71
C ASP A 260 -18.83 9.88 -15.07
N SER A 261 -19.00 8.77 -15.80
CA SER A 261 -18.29 8.53 -17.06
C SER A 261 -18.68 9.52 -18.15
N ASN A 262 -19.92 10.01 -18.20
CA ASN A 262 -20.33 11.01 -19.18
C ASN A 262 -19.65 12.35 -18.91
N ILE A 263 -19.50 12.73 -17.63
CA ILE A 263 -18.81 13.96 -17.25
C ILE A 263 -17.31 13.84 -17.54
N SER A 264 -16.69 12.71 -17.16
CA SER A 264 -15.29 12.40 -17.47
C SER A 264 -15.01 12.48 -18.98
N SER A 265 -15.76 11.72 -19.78
CA SER A 265 -15.62 11.66 -21.24
C SER A 265 -15.88 13.03 -21.90
N THR A 266 -16.88 13.78 -21.42
CA THR A 266 -17.15 15.16 -21.91
C THR A 266 -16.01 16.12 -21.57
N ALA A 267 -15.37 15.98 -20.41
CA ALA A 267 -14.24 16.81 -20.02
C ALA A 267 -13.02 16.51 -20.90
N ARG A 268 -12.67 15.22 -21.03
CA ARG A 268 -11.54 14.76 -21.82
C ARG A 268 -11.69 15.09 -23.31
N SER A 269 -12.89 14.93 -23.87
CA SER A 269 -13.14 15.28 -25.28
C SER A 269 -12.98 16.76 -25.61
N ARG A 270 -13.18 17.64 -24.62
CA ARG A 270 -12.99 19.10 -24.80
C ARG A 270 -11.54 19.54 -24.68
N ASP A 271 -10.82 18.98 -23.72
CA ASP A 271 -9.55 19.54 -23.26
C ASP A 271 -8.32 18.73 -23.73
N HIS A 272 -8.45 17.42 -24.02
CA HIS A 272 -7.31 16.52 -24.18
C HIS A 272 -7.36 15.54 -25.36
N CYS A 273 -8.56 15.13 -25.81
CA CYS A 273 -8.75 13.98 -26.68
C CYS A 273 -9.86 14.23 -27.71
N GLY A 274 -9.53 14.77 -28.89
CA GLY A 274 -10.53 15.05 -29.92
C GLY A 274 -11.08 13.80 -30.61
N ASP A 275 -10.32 12.70 -30.61
CA ASP A 275 -10.69 11.43 -31.22
C ASP A 275 -11.54 10.58 -30.26
N SER A 276 -12.81 10.38 -30.62
CA SER A 276 -13.77 9.64 -29.80
C SER A 276 -13.45 8.14 -29.68
N GLU A 277 -12.88 7.51 -30.71
CA GLU A 277 -12.56 6.08 -30.66
C GLU A 277 -11.36 5.83 -29.74
N LEU A 278 -10.35 6.70 -29.80
CA LEU A 278 -9.21 6.65 -28.88
C LEU A 278 -9.63 6.93 -27.45
N LEU A 279 -10.49 7.94 -27.25
CA LEU A 279 -11.04 8.27 -25.93
C LEU A 279 -11.76 7.07 -25.30
N GLU A 280 -12.67 6.44 -26.05
CA GLU A 280 -13.42 5.26 -25.58
C GLU A 280 -12.49 4.09 -25.26
N ARG A 281 -11.50 3.83 -26.12
CA ARG A 281 -10.51 2.77 -25.89
C ARG A 281 -9.71 3.00 -24.62
N GLU A 282 -9.23 4.22 -24.39
CA GLU A 282 -8.47 4.57 -23.20
C GLU A 282 -9.33 4.51 -21.93
N GLU A 283 -10.57 4.99 -21.96
CA GLU A 283 -11.51 4.87 -20.84
C GLU A 283 -11.78 3.40 -20.51
N LYS A 284 -11.96 2.55 -21.53
CA LYS A 284 -12.17 1.12 -21.33
C LYS A 284 -10.97 0.47 -20.63
N ILE A 285 -9.74 0.73 -21.08
CA ILE A 285 -8.53 0.17 -20.47
C ILE A 285 -8.36 0.69 -19.04
N GLY A 286 -8.50 1.99 -18.81
CA GLY A 286 -8.38 2.58 -17.47
C GLY A 286 -9.43 2.03 -16.50
N THR A 287 -10.67 1.84 -16.97
CA THR A 287 -11.76 1.25 -16.19
C THR A 287 -11.47 -0.21 -15.85
N GLN A 288 -10.90 -0.99 -16.79
CA GLN A 288 -10.48 -2.37 -16.53
C GLN A 288 -9.40 -2.47 -15.45
N ILE A 289 -8.40 -1.58 -15.49
CA ILE A 289 -7.35 -1.49 -14.46
C ILE A 289 -7.95 -1.19 -13.09
N ILE A 290 -8.83 -0.18 -13.01
CA ILE A 290 -9.53 0.19 -11.77
C ILE A 290 -10.38 -0.96 -11.24
N THR A 291 -11.17 -1.59 -12.11
CA THR A 291 -12.05 -2.72 -11.75
C THR A 291 -11.25 -3.89 -11.21
N ARG A 292 -10.11 -4.23 -11.86
CA ARG A 292 -9.20 -5.28 -11.40
C ARG A 292 -8.65 -5.00 -9.99
N ALA A 293 -8.28 -3.75 -9.70
CA ALA A 293 -7.80 -3.36 -8.37
C ALA A 293 -8.90 -3.46 -7.30
N ILE A 294 -10.13 -3.04 -7.63
CA ILE A 294 -11.28 -3.15 -6.71
C ILE A 294 -11.60 -4.62 -6.43
N ASN A 295 -11.68 -5.45 -7.46
CA ASN A 295 -11.92 -6.89 -7.30
C ASN A 295 -10.85 -7.56 -6.44
N LYS A 296 -9.58 -7.18 -6.62
CA LYS A 296 -8.48 -7.79 -5.87
C LYS A 296 -8.43 -7.36 -4.41
N TYR A 297 -8.55 -6.06 -4.13
CA TYR A 297 -8.22 -5.52 -2.81
C TYR A 297 -9.43 -5.19 -1.95
N ILE A 298 -10.58 -4.91 -2.56
CA ILE A 298 -11.76 -4.41 -1.86
C ILE A 298 -12.82 -5.49 -1.70
N LEU A 299 -13.07 -6.27 -2.76
CA LEU A 299 -14.16 -7.22 -2.79
C LEU A 299 -13.71 -8.61 -2.35
N GLU A 300 -14.64 -9.32 -1.72
CA GLU A 300 -14.48 -10.74 -1.44
C GLU A 300 -14.74 -11.54 -2.73
N ALA A 301 -14.23 -12.77 -2.81
CA ALA A 301 -14.23 -13.57 -4.05
C ALA A 301 -15.62 -13.80 -4.67
N GLU A 302 -16.70 -13.67 -3.91
CA GLU A 302 -18.08 -13.86 -4.37
C GLU A 302 -18.70 -12.60 -5.01
N ASP A 303 -18.07 -11.43 -4.85
CA ASP A 303 -18.64 -10.12 -5.18
C ASP A 303 -18.04 -9.49 -6.45
N GLU A 304 -17.48 -10.27 -7.38
CA GLU A 304 -16.76 -9.74 -8.56
C GLU A 304 -17.58 -8.69 -9.35
N ILE A 305 -17.00 -7.50 -9.50
CA ILE A 305 -17.57 -6.42 -10.33
C ILE A 305 -16.96 -6.45 -11.73
N THR A 306 -17.77 -6.08 -12.72
CA THR A 306 -17.32 -5.84 -14.09
C THR A 306 -17.28 -4.33 -14.36
N PRO A 307 -16.54 -3.88 -15.40
CA PRO A 307 -16.51 -2.46 -15.79
C PRO A 307 -17.90 -1.84 -15.94
N GLU A 308 -18.88 -2.59 -16.47
CA GLU A 308 -20.24 -2.13 -16.68
C GLU A 308 -21.04 -1.97 -15.37
N LYS A 309 -20.69 -2.75 -14.34
CA LYS A 309 -21.34 -2.72 -13.02
C LYS A 309 -20.69 -1.73 -12.06
N LEU A 310 -19.47 -1.26 -12.34
CA LEU A 310 -18.69 -0.40 -11.45
C LEU A 310 -19.46 0.88 -11.02
N PRO A 311 -20.08 1.67 -11.93
CA PRO A 311 -20.82 2.87 -11.52
C PRO A 311 -21.99 2.58 -10.57
N MET A 312 -22.72 1.48 -10.85
CA MET A 312 -23.85 1.06 -10.01
C MET A 312 -23.38 0.52 -8.66
N TRP A 313 -22.29 -0.23 -8.62
CA TRP A 313 -21.71 -0.75 -7.39
C TRP A 313 -21.28 0.38 -6.46
N ALA A 314 -20.56 1.37 -7.00
CA ALA A 314 -20.14 2.54 -6.25
C ALA A 314 -21.33 3.31 -5.66
N ALA A 315 -22.33 3.64 -6.48
CA ALA A 315 -23.52 4.35 -6.00
C ALA A 315 -24.33 3.55 -4.97
N LYS A 316 -24.43 2.22 -5.11
CA LYS A 316 -25.16 1.35 -4.18
C LYS A 316 -24.48 1.28 -2.81
N LYS A 317 -23.15 1.29 -2.77
CA LYS A 317 -22.37 1.33 -1.51
C LYS A 317 -22.69 2.62 -0.74
N ASP A 318 -22.73 3.76 -1.42
CA ASP A 318 -23.08 5.05 -0.82
C ASP A 318 -24.53 5.10 -0.31
N GLN A 319 -25.48 4.46 -1.01
CA GLN A 319 -26.89 4.45 -0.60
C GLN A 319 -27.17 3.52 0.59
N LYS A 320 -26.52 2.36 0.68
CA LYS A 320 -26.72 1.43 1.82
C LYS A 320 -26.38 2.08 3.16
N GLN A 321 -25.41 2.99 3.19
CA GLN A 321 -25.05 3.76 4.39
C GLN A 321 -26.22 4.62 4.92
N ARG A 322 -27.08 5.15 4.03
CA ARG A 322 -28.23 5.96 4.46
C ARG A 322 -29.31 5.15 5.16
N ASN A 323 -29.50 3.90 4.75
CA ASN A 323 -30.60 3.08 5.23
C ASN A 323 -30.28 2.31 6.52
N SER A 324 -29.02 2.26 6.95
CA SER A 324 -28.68 1.74 8.29
C SER A 324 -28.75 2.81 9.38
N TYR A 325 -29.03 4.07 9.02
CA TYR A 325 -29.39 5.10 9.97
C TYR A 325 -30.88 4.93 10.31
N ASP A 326 -31.16 4.40 11.51
CA ASP A 326 -32.51 4.33 12.06
C ASP A 326 -32.87 5.67 12.72
N PRO A 327 -33.71 6.50 12.10
CA PRO A 327 -34.11 7.79 12.66
C PRO A 327 -35.00 7.66 13.90
N THR A 328 -35.31 6.44 14.36
CA THR A 328 -36.01 6.21 15.63
C THR A 328 -35.07 6.08 16.83
N SER A 329 -33.75 6.11 16.61
CA SER A 329 -32.79 6.35 17.70
C SER A 329 -32.93 7.81 18.17
N ASN A 330 -33.62 7.94 19.29
CA ASN A 330 -34.19 9.17 19.80
C ASN A 330 -33.11 10.01 20.50
N GLU A 331 -32.33 10.79 19.75
CA GLU A 331 -31.43 11.80 20.32
C GLU A 331 -31.64 13.18 19.67
N GLY A 332 -32.05 14.13 20.50
CA GLY A 332 -31.77 15.56 20.32
C GLY A 332 -32.36 16.23 19.09
N TYR A 333 -33.69 16.37 19.04
CA TYR A 333 -34.35 17.28 18.10
C TYR A 333 -34.02 18.74 18.45
N TYR A 334 -32.90 19.26 17.94
CA TYR A 334 -32.69 20.71 17.87
C TYR A 334 -33.53 21.24 16.72
N SER A 335 -34.72 21.74 17.04
CA SER A 335 -35.49 22.59 16.14
C SER A 335 -34.73 23.90 15.97
N TYR A 336 -34.16 24.13 14.78
CA TYR A 336 -33.83 25.47 14.36
C TYR A 336 -35.15 26.19 14.06
N GLU A 337 -35.64 26.94 15.05
CA GLU A 337 -36.61 28.00 14.78
C GLU A 337 -35.89 29.01 13.88
N THR A 338 -36.39 29.17 12.66
CA THR A 338 -36.00 30.26 11.77
C THR A 338 -36.66 31.52 12.29
N ASP A 339 -35.91 32.31 13.06
CA ASP A 339 -36.28 33.68 13.41
C ASP A 339 -36.15 34.57 12.17
N ASP A 340 -37.25 34.69 11.44
CA ASP A 340 -37.57 35.89 10.66
C ASP A 340 -37.92 36.99 11.67
N ASP A 341 -36.97 37.85 12.04
CA ASP A 341 -37.19 39.26 12.41
C ASP A 341 -35.88 39.93 12.84
N PHE A 342 -35.19 40.59 11.90
CA PHE A 342 -34.09 41.50 12.22
C PHE A 342 -34.46 42.94 11.84
N ALA A 343 -35.13 43.63 12.78
CA ALA A 343 -35.22 45.08 12.80
C ALA A 343 -35.12 45.63 14.24
N LYS A 344 -33.99 46.31 14.50
CA LYS A 344 -33.78 47.40 15.49
C LYS A 344 -33.94 47.11 16.99
N SER A 345 -32.84 47.23 17.73
CA SER A 345 -32.62 48.15 18.88
C SER A 345 -31.26 47.83 19.53
N GLU A 346 -30.33 48.77 19.51
CA GLU A 346 -29.90 49.63 20.63
C GLU A 346 -29.17 48.91 21.78
N MET A 347 -27.94 49.38 22.00
CA MET A 347 -26.98 48.96 23.01
C MET A 347 -27.41 49.32 24.44
N GLY A 348 -27.06 48.46 25.39
CA GLY A 348 -26.92 48.79 26.81
C GLY A 348 -25.97 47.78 27.49
N PRO A 349 -25.03 48.21 28.35
CA PRO A 349 -24.01 47.32 28.92
C PRO A 349 -24.36 46.83 30.34
N ASP A 350 -23.56 45.86 30.76
CA ASP A 350 -23.14 45.52 32.12
C ASP A 350 -23.76 44.33 32.87
N GLU A 351 -22.86 43.70 33.64
CA GLU A 351 -23.03 42.60 34.62
C GLU A 351 -23.08 41.18 34.01
N GLY A 352 -22.17 40.24 34.25
CA GLY A 352 -21.40 39.96 35.46
C GLY A 352 -21.87 38.62 36.03
N MET A 353 -21.31 37.48 35.59
CA MET A 353 -21.53 36.19 36.26
C MET A 353 -20.27 35.32 36.25
N ASN A 354 -19.79 35.06 37.47
CA ASN A 354 -18.88 33.98 37.86
C ASN A 354 -19.73 32.74 38.23
N GLY A 355 -19.21 31.55 37.97
CA GLY A 355 -19.74 30.25 38.41
C GLY A 355 -19.43 29.20 37.34
N ILE A 356 -18.29 28.51 37.42
CA ILE A 356 -18.15 27.15 37.96
C ILE A 356 -19.18 26.20 37.32
N ASP A 357 -18.70 25.29 36.48
CA ASP A 357 -18.92 23.86 36.67
C ASP A 357 -17.83 23.07 35.94
N GLU A 358 -17.14 22.26 36.74
CA GLU A 358 -16.13 21.27 36.39
C GLU A 358 -16.90 20.09 35.80
N TYR A 359 -16.79 19.85 34.49
CA TYR A 359 -17.40 18.71 33.83
C TYR A 359 -16.40 17.56 33.79
N ASP A 360 -16.79 16.44 34.40
CA ASP A 360 -16.05 15.17 34.43
C ASP A 360 -15.82 14.62 33.01
N ASP A 361 -14.54 14.39 32.68
CA ASP A 361 -14.01 13.85 31.42
C ASP A 361 -14.20 12.31 31.32
N ASP A 362 -15.45 11.81 31.26
CA ASP A 362 -15.74 10.37 31.16
C ASP A 362 -16.34 9.92 29.80
N ASP A 363 -16.16 10.70 28.73
CA ASP A 363 -16.74 10.44 27.39
C ASP A 363 -15.79 9.79 26.36
N HIS A 364 -14.73 9.09 26.79
CA HIS A 364 -13.75 8.52 25.86
C HIS A 364 -14.08 7.12 25.29
N GLU A 365 -15.05 6.37 25.82
CA GLU A 365 -15.33 5.00 25.36
C GLU A 365 -16.42 4.88 24.26
N LEU A 366 -17.25 5.90 24.04
CA LEU A 366 -18.33 5.85 23.03
C LEU A 366 -17.90 6.20 21.60
N ASN A 367 -16.66 6.66 21.41
CA ASN A 367 -16.15 7.06 20.10
C ASN A 367 -15.70 5.87 19.23
N ASP A 368 -15.40 4.72 19.83
CA ASP A 368 -14.83 3.58 19.10
C ASP A 368 -15.89 2.75 18.37
N GLU A 369 -17.13 2.71 18.86
CA GLU A 369 -18.22 2.00 18.19
C GLU A 369 -18.81 2.81 17.02
N TRP A 370 -18.88 4.14 17.16
CA TRP A 370 -19.24 5.04 16.07
C TRP A 370 -18.18 5.08 14.96
N ARG A 371 -16.88 5.00 15.32
CA ARG A 371 -15.77 4.80 14.36
C ARG A 371 -15.87 3.47 13.60
N ARG A 372 -16.36 2.39 14.23
CA ARG A 372 -16.63 1.11 13.55
C ARG A 372 -17.85 1.17 12.62
N SER A 373 -18.88 1.95 12.98
CA SER A 373 -20.11 2.12 12.18
C SER A 373 -19.92 3.00 10.93
N LEU A 374 -19.06 4.02 10.99
CA LEU A 374 -18.64 4.81 9.83
C LEU A 374 -17.57 4.12 8.97
N GLY A 375 -17.22 2.86 9.26
CA GLY A 375 -16.33 1.99 8.48
C GLY A 375 -16.86 1.59 7.09
N ALA A 376 -17.67 2.45 6.47
CA ALA A 376 -18.45 2.13 5.31
C ALA A 376 -17.82 2.56 3.98
N LEU A 377 -16.69 3.27 4.02
CA LEU A 377 -15.73 3.20 2.90
C LEU A 377 -15.13 1.80 2.94
N SER A 378 -15.25 1.05 1.85
CA SER A 378 -14.66 -0.29 1.77
C SER A 378 -13.14 -0.13 1.72
N ALA A 379 -12.52 -0.02 2.90
CA ALA A 379 -11.09 0.12 3.11
C ALA A 379 -10.54 -1.25 3.47
N ASN A 380 -10.21 -2.04 2.45
CA ASN A 380 -9.53 -3.32 2.63
C ASN A 380 -8.15 -3.21 1.98
N ASN A 381 -7.14 -3.76 2.65
CA ASN A 381 -5.75 -3.77 2.17
C ASN A 381 -5.21 -2.35 1.85
N ASN A 382 -5.60 -1.33 2.62
CA ASN A 382 -5.24 0.07 2.36
C ASN A 382 -5.69 0.60 0.99
N VAL A 383 -6.75 0.04 0.39
CA VAL A 383 -7.37 0.55 -0.84
C VAL A 383 -8.74 1.13 -0.54
N VAL A 384 -8.98 2.38 -0.96
CA VAL A 384 -10.23 3.12 -0.73
C VAL A 384 -10.78 3.63 -2.05
N VAL A 385 -12.09 3.48 -2.26
CA VAL A 385 -12.79 4.08 -3.42
C VAL A 385 -13.48 5.37 -2.99
N VAL A 386 -13.30 6.43 -3.76
CA VAL A 386 -13.89 7.74 -3.53
C VAL A 386 -14.74 8.16 -4.72
N SER A 387 -16.05 8.28 -4.53
CA SER A 387 -16.91 8.98 -5.50
C SER A 387 -16.70 10.49 -5.43
N TYR A 388 -16.34 11.09 -6.55
CA TYR A 388 -16.21 12.54 -6.70
C TYR A 388 -17.55 13.26 -6.47
N GLU A 389 -18.65 12.69 -6.95
CA GLU A 389 -20.00 13.22 -6.77
C GLU A 389 -20.41 13.23 -5.29
N SER A 390 -20.16 12.13 -4.58
CA SER A 390 -20.43 12.04 -3.14
C SER A 390 -19.55 13.01 -2.36
N LEU A 391 -18.28 13.17 -2.74
CA LEU A 391 -17.38 14.17 -2.16
C LEU A 391 -17.91 15.60 -2.33
N LEU A 392 -18.36 15.98 -3.53
CA LEU A 392 -18.90 17.32 -3.75
C LEU A 392 -20.24 17.56 -3.04
N LYS A 393 -21.07 16.52 -2.92
CA LYS A 393 -22.40 16.61 -2.31
C LYS A 393 -22.37 16.63 -0.79
N LEU A 394 -21.50 15.81 -0.19
CA LEU A 394 -21.42 15.62 1.27
C LEU A 394 -20.24 16.39 1.89
N GLN A 395 -19.29 16.87 1.08
CA GLN A 395 -18.21 17.78 1.47
C GLN A 395 -17.44 17.28 2.69
N GLY A 396 -17.34 18.13 3.73
CA GLY A 396 -16.54 17.86 4.92
C GLY A 396 -16.93 16.58 5.66
N THR A 397 -18.21 16.20 5.67
CA THR A 397 -18.66 14.96 6.30
C THR A 397 -18.03 13.74 5.64
N TYR A 398 -18.07 13.68 4.30
CA TYR A 398 -17.48 12.57 3.55
C TYR A 398 -15.96 12.60 3.59
N LEU A 399 -15.35 13.80 3.57
CA LEU A 399 -13.90 13.94 3.69
C LEU A 399 -13.37 13.44 5.04
N LYS A 400 -14.08 13.69 6.14
CA LYS A 400 -13.72 13.13 7.46
C LYS A 400 -13.76 11.60 7.48
N THR A 401 -14.73 10.99 6.79
CA THR A 401 -14.77 9.52 6.63
C THR A 401 -13.55 9.02 5.85
N ILE A 402 -13.14 9.73 4.79
CA ILE A 402 -11.91 9.41 4.03
C ILE A 402 -10.68 9.49 4.93
N TYR A 403 -10.52 10.56 5.72
CA TYR A 403 -9.39 10.70 6.64
C TYR A 403 -9.34 9.57 7.67
N SER A 404 -10.48 9.23 8.28
CA SER A 404 -10.55 8.11 9.21
C SER A 404 -10.16 6.78 8.56
N ALA A 405 -10.60 6.52 7.33
CA ALA A 405 -10.26 5.29 6.60
C ALA A 405 -8.78 5.22 6.19
N LEU A 406 -8.11 6.37 6.06
CA LEU A 406 -6.70 6.49 5.67
C LEU A 406 -5.75 6.70 6.86
N ASP A 407 -6.27 6.63 8.09
CA ASP A 407 -5.56 6.96 9.33
C ASP A 407 -4.86 8.33 9.28
N ILE A 408 -5.58 9.34 8.78
CA ILE A 408 -5.12 10.73 8.71
C ILE A 408 -5.75 11.52 9.84
N GLN A 409 -4.93 12.01 10.76
CA GLN A 409 -5.35 12.91 11.83
C GLN A 409 -5.21 14.36 11.35
N SER A 410 -6.25 14.89 10.72
CA SER A 410 -6.27 16.25 10.18
C SER A 410 -7.66 16.87 10.25
N ASP A 411 -7.72 18.17 10.51
CA ASP A 411 -8.92 19.01 10.47
C ASP A 411 -8.99 19.86 9.19
N TYR A 412 -8.00 19.74 8.29
CA TYR A 412 -7.94 20.51 7.06
C TYR A 412 -9.18 20.26 6.17
N MET A 413 -9.92 21.32 5.87
CA MET A 413 -11.09 21.26 4.99
C MET A 413 -10.92 22.22 3.80
N PRO A 414 -10.94 21.73 2.55
CA PRO A 414 -10.82 22.59 1.38
C PRO A 414 -12.12 23.35 1.11
N SER A 415 -12.05 24.42 0.32
CA SER A 415 -13.26 24.97 -0.31
C SER A 415 -13.74 24.03 -1.43
N PHE A 416 -14.97 23.54 -1.35
CA PHE A 416 -15.56 22.71 -2.39
C PHE A 416 -16.16 23.59 -3.50
N LYS A 417 -15.73 23.36 -4.74
CA LYS A 417 -16.29 24.00 -5.93
C LYS A 417 -16.77 22.93 -6.89
N ASP A 418 -17.99 23.10 -7.40
CA ASP A 418 -18.57 22.14 -8.36
C ASP A 418 -17.89 22.25 -9.74
N GLY A 419 -16.90 21.39 -9.95
CA GLY A 419 -16.20 21.24 -11.23
C GLY A 419 -17.05 20.62 -12.35
N ASN A 420 -18.24 20.06 -12.04
CA ASN A 420 -19.16 19.49 -13.03
C ASN A 420 -19.95 20.58 -13.78
N SER A 421 -20.22 21.71 -13.14
CA SER A 421 -21.07 22.79 -13.65
C SER A 421 -20.72 23.25 -15.08
N LYS A 422 -19.43 23.33 -15.44
CA LYS A 422 -18.95 23.71 -16.78
C LYS A 422 -19.27 22.69 -17.88
N TYR A 423 -19.45 21.41 -17.52
CA TYR A 423 -19.74 20.33 -18.46
C TYR A 423 -21.25 20.12 -18.65
N ILE A 424 -22.02 20.31 -17.58
CA ILE A 424 -23.49 20.15 -17.61
C ILE A 424 -24.15 21.34 -18.34
N ASN A 425 -23.76 22.58 -18.02
CA ASN A 425 -24.44 23.77 -18.54
C ASN A 425 -24.02 24.15 -19.96
N GLY A 426 -22.80 23.78 -20.38
CA GLY A 426 -22.27 24.13 -21.70
C GLY A 426 -23.04 23.55 -22.89
N ARG A 427 -23.81 22.45 -22.69
CA ARG A 427 -24.63 21.87 -23.77
C ARG A 427 -25.83 22.73 -24.18
N ARG A 428 -26.32 23.62 -23.30
CA ARG A 428 -27.50 24.46 -23.60
C ARG A 428 -27.19 25.66 -24.50
N ALA A 429 -25.95 26.16 -24.50
CA ALA A 429 -25.60 27.36 -25.26
C ALA A 429 -25.44 27.10 -26.77
N ASN A 430 -24.99 25.91 -27.18
CA ASN A 430 -24.71 25.62 -28.60
C ASN A 430 -25.95 25.21 -29.41
N ASN A 431 -27.07 24.85 -28.77
CA ASN A 431 -28.28 24.42 -29.46
C ASN A 431 -29.23 25.56 -29.84
N ASN A 432 -28.95 26.80 -29.44
CA ASN A 432 -29.80 27.96 -29.75
C ASN A 432 -29.29 28.80 -30.94
N ASN A 433 -28.22 28.37 -31.60
CA ASN A 433 -27.62 29.07 -32.75
C ASN A 433 -27.74 28.29 -34.08
N ASN A 434 -28.51 27.21 -34.09
CA ASN A 434 -28.99 26.53 -35.31
C ASN A 434 -30.51 26.67 -35.36
#